data_AF-A0A2S6BXL3-F1
#
_entry.id   AF-A0A2S6BXL3-F1
#
_cell.length_a   1.000
_cell.length_b   1.000
_cell.length_c   1.000
_cell.angle_alpha   90.00
_cell.angle_beta   90.00
_cell.angle_gamma   90.00
#
_symmetry.space_group_name_H-M   'P 1'
#
loop_
_entity.id
_entity.type
_entity.pdbx_description
1 polymer ?
#
loop_
_entity_poly.entity_id
_entity_poly.type
_entity_poly.pdbx_seq_one_letter_code
_entity_poly.pdbx_strand_id
1 'polypeptide(L)'
;MVCFSSGIAKRTEAPGVVEATYLGNPWHWICETMRLIDPFPHVTTHWRIEAQGGHYQPQLWTIPVEFKGSMFLFLFCAAVCKMNARKWGYVTLATSVACFWYQTAYAGLFLFGMWLADRQLGRANHEQVKLTTLTTCAPDADDSAVFGKLEHDLSEVEEAGVQVVTGESKWSDWTHFLRNGGRSPSTLPTKFKFLRQLPYMILAYLGIIFLAAPDIITTDMRFPYNIGAMLMPPTYKDSWAAKNDWPQAIGALFLSHAMEHSSLLRRPLETPFSQFVGELSFGIYAMHNTVRWIVWEQYFEPWTVRTFGETRRDIWLILPGYFAMTLLVIWAAEGFRRVDMRCVDLARRMKDHLFAD
;
A
#
# COMPACT_ATOMS: atom_id res chain seq x y z
N MET A 1 26.39 26.53 38.00
CA MET A 1 25.86 25.23 38.42
C MET A 1 24.76 24.86 37.44
N VAL A 2 25.09 24.09 36.40
CA VAL A 2 24.14 23.69 35.35
C VAL A 2 23.23 22.64 35.95
N CYS A 3 21.97 23.00 36.20
CA CYS A 3 20.99 22.07 36.73
C CYS A 3 20.63 21.08 35.63
N PHE A 4 21.13 19.84 35.72
CA PHE A 4 20.69 18.73 34.89
C PHE A 4 19.28 18.34 35.31
N SER A 5 18.29 19.05 34.78
CA SER A 5 16.88 18.67 34.91
C SER A 5 16.63 17.42 34.07
N SER A 6 16.49 16.27 34.75
CA SER A 6 16.01 15.00 34.18
C SER A 6 14.48 14.93 34.11
N GLY A 7 13.80 16.07 33.95
CA GLY A 7 12.35 16.17 33.96
C GLY A 7 11.75 16.16 32.55
N ILE A 8 10.71 15.34 32.36
CA ILE A 8 9.75 15.50 31.26
C ILE A 8 9.12 16.89 31.39
N ALA A 9 9.21 17.69 30.33
CA ALA A 9 8.21 18.67 29.91
C ALA A 9 7.16 19.05 30.99
N LYS A 10 7.44 20.05 31.83
CA LYS A 10 6.44 20.59 32.78
C LYS A 10 5.36 21.34 31.98
N ARG A 11 4.09 21.01 32.23
CA ARG A 11 2.96 21.85 31.82
C ARG A 11 3.06 23.17 32.59
N THR A 12 3.43 24.26 31.92
CA THR A 12 3.26 25.60 32.48
C THR A 12 1.77 25.92 32.63
N GLU A 13 1.42 26.86 33.51
CA GLU A 13 0.04 27.26 33.84
C GLU A 13 -0.78 27.78 32.65
N ALA A 14 -0.13 28.04 31.50
CA ALA A 14 -0.79 28.31 30.23
C ALA A 14 -1.07 26.98 29.47
N PRO A 15 -2.30 26.73 28.98
CA PRO A 15 -2.62 25.51 28.26
C PRO A 15 -1.87 25.46 26.92
N GLY A 16 -0.91 24.53 26.80
CA GLY A 16 -0.37 24.08 25.51
C GLY A 16 1.10 24.35 25.21
N VAL A 17 1.84 25.07 26.06
CA VAL A 17 3.29 25.28 25.83
C VAL A 17 4.10 24.37 26.74
N VAL A 18 4.87 23.47 26.12
CA VAL A 18 5.80 22.57 26.79
C VAL A 18 7.20 23.17 26.70
N GLU A 19 7.85 23.49 27.83
CA GLU A 19 9.23 24.00 27.80
C GLU A 19 10.21 22.88 27.39
N ALA A 20 10.86 23.08 26.23
CA ALA A 20 11.86 22.17 25.69
C ALA A 20 13.10 22.11 26.61
N THR A 21 13.35 20.95 27.22
CA THR A 21 14.60 20.68 27.95
C THR A 21 15.58 19.96 27.02
N TYR A 22 16.86 20.33 27.02
CA TYR A 22 17.89 19.78 26.11
C TYR A 22 17.97 18.24 26.14
N LEU A 23 17.77 17.62 27.31
CA LEU A 23 17.72 16.16 27.47
C LEU A 23 16.30 15.58 27.46
N GLY A 24 15.30 16.39 27.84
CA GLY A 24 13.91 15.95 27.88
C GLY A 24 13.34 15.63 26.50
N ASN A 25 13.73 16.40 25.46
CA ASN A 25 13.24 16.19 24.10
C ASN A 25 13.79 14.89 23.45
N PRO A 26 15.11 14.60 23.49
CA PRO A 26 15.63 13.31 23.04
C PRO A 26 15.02 12.13 23.81
N TRP A 27 14.88 12.26 25.13
CA TRP A 27 14.28 11.21 25.95
C TRP A 27 12.82 10.95 25.59
N HIS A 28 12.02 12.00 25.43
CA HIS A 28 10.63 11.88 24.98
C HIS A 28 10.55 11.22 23.60
N TRP A 29 11.42 11.61 22.67
CA TRP A 29 11.50 10.97 21.35
C TRP A 29 11.86 9.48 21.43
N ILE A 30 12.79 9.09 22.31
CA ILE A 30 13.12 7.68 22.57
C ILE A 30 11.90 6.93 23.12
N CYS A 31 11.23 7.47 24.14
CA CYS A 31 10.03 6.85 24.72
C CYS A 31 8.92 6.67 23.68
N GLU A 32 8.67 7.69 22.86
CA GLU A 32 7.69 7.64 21.77
C GLU A 32 8.09 6.64 20.69
N THR A 33 9.39 6.55 20.36
CA THR A 33 9.91 5.55 19.41
C THR A 33 9.72 4.14 19.95
N MET A 34 10.03 3.90 21.22
CA MET A 34 9.80 2.61 21.90
C MET A 34 8.31 2.23 21.91
N ARG A 35 7.43 3.21 22.12
CA ARG A 35 5.99 3.03 22.04
C ARG A 35 5.52 2.70 20.62
N LEU A 36 6.11 3.30 19.59
CA LEU A 36 5.77 3.05 18.19
C LEU A 36 6.17 1.64 17.73
N ILE A 37 7.30 1.12 18.21
CA ILE A 37 7.77 -0.23 17.86
C ILE A 37 7.18 -1.35 18.71
N ASP A 38 6.31 -1.04 19.67
CA ASP A 38 5.59 -2.05 20.47
C ASP A 38 4.63 -2.85 19.55
N PRO A 39 4.82 -4.19 19.40
CA PRO A 39 3.96 -5.04 18.57
C PRO A 39 2.69 -5.53 19.28
N PHE A 40 2.59 -5.34 20.60
CA PHE A 40 1.48 -5.84 21.42
C PHE A 40 0.27 -4.92 21.65
N PRO A 41 0.20 -3.66 21.18
CA PRO A 41 -0.97 -2.85 21.43
C PRO A 41 -2.18 -3.41 20.69
N HIS A 42 -3.34 -3.15 21.29
CA HIS A 42 -4.62 -3.52 20.72
C HIS A 42 -4.95 -2.56 19.56
N VAL A 43 -5.12 -3.12 18.37
CA VAL A 43 -5.57 -2.38 17.19
C VAL A 43 -7.09 -2.36 17.26
N THR A 44 -7.67 -1.22 17.58
CA THR A 44 -9.13 -1.09 17.72
C THR A 44 -9.79 -0.91 16.37
N THR A 45 -9.27 -0.09 15.46
CA THR A 45 -9.77 0.02 14.08
C THR A 45 -8.62 0.11 13.08
N HIS A 46 -8.93 0.04 11.79
CA HIS A 46 -7.97 0.16 10.72
C HIS A 46 -7.17 1.47 10.72
N TRP A 47 -7.61 2.53 11.41
CA TRP A 47 -6.94 3.83 11.50
C TRP A 47 -6.77 4.38 12.92
N ARG A 48 -7.58 3.93 13.88
CA ARG A 48 -7.43 4.28 15.29
C ARG A 48 -6.74 3.14 16.01
N ILE A 49 -5.48 3.34 16.36
CA ILE A 49 -4.85 2.65 17.47
C ILE A 49 -5.00 3.61 18.64
N GLU A 50 -5.82 3.26 19.64
CA GLU A 50 -6.06 4.08 20.84
C GLU A 50 -4.77 4.48 21.60
N ALA A 51 -3.62 3.90 21.22
CA ALA A 51 -2.36 4.10 21.86
C ALA A 51 -1.16 4.49 20.95
N GLN A 52 -1.27 4.77 19.64
CA GLN A 52 -0.04 4.93 18.80
C GLN A 52 -0.05 6.00 17.70
N GLY A 53 -0.98 6.96 17.71
CA GLY A 53 -0.80 8.17 16.90
C GLY A 53 0.38 8.98 17.43
N GLY A 54 1.57 8.81 16.87
CA GLY A 54 2.81 9.41 17.39
C GLY A 54 2.71 10.93 17.50
N HIS A 55 3.15 11.50 18.63
CA HIS A 55 3.07 12.95 18.89
C HIS A 55 3.83 13.80 17.86
N TYR A 56 4.81 13.22 17.17
CA TYR A 56 5.64 13.92 16.19
C TYR A 56 5.07 13.88 14.77
N GLN A 57 4.45 12.76 14.38
CA GLN A 57 3.87 12.56 13.06
C GLN A 57 2.66 11.64 13.17
N PRO A 58 1.43 12.16 13.09
CA PRO A 58 0.23 11.37 13.23
C PRO A 58 0.11 10.33 12.13
N GLN A 59 0.67 10.58 10.93
CA GLN A 59 0.66 9.60 9.82
C GLN A 59 1.49 8.35 10.10
N LEU A 60 2.37 8.33 11.09
CA LEU A 60 3.12 7.10 11.40
C LEU A 60 2.25 6.02 12.07
N TRP A 61 0.94 6.27 12.25
CA TRP A 61 -0.01 5.32 12.83
C TRP A 61 -0.08 4.00 12.06
N THR A 62 0.25 3.96 10.75
CA THR A 62 0.20 2.71 9.97
C THR A 62 1.34 1.77 10.30
N ILE A 63 2.51 2.30 10.70
CA ILE A 63 3.74 1.52 10.90
C ILE A 63 3.55 0.37 11.91
N PRO A 64 2.93 0.56 13.09
CA PRO A 64 2.69 -0.55 14.00
C PRO A 64 1.71 -1.59 13.44
N VAL A 65 0.68 -1.19 12.69
CA VAL A 65 -0.26 -2.13 12.05
C VAL A 65 0.46 -2.98 11.00
N GLU A 66 1.28 -2.34 10.16
CA GLU A 66 2.07 -3.00 9.13
C GLU A 66 3.11 -3.95 9.73
N PHE A 67 3.80 -3.52 10.80
CA PHE A 67 4.76 -4.35 11.52
C PHE A 67 4.09 -5.59 12.12
N LYS A 68 2.95 -5.41 12.79
CA LYS A 68 2.17 -6.51 13.37
C LYS A 68 1.63 -7.47 12.30
N GLY A 69 1.12 -6.93 11.19
CA GLY A 69 0.71 -7.72 10.03
C GLY A 69 1.85 -8.55 9.45
N SER A 70 3.04 -7.96 9.34
CA SER A 70 4.25 -8.64 8.86
C SER A 70 4.72 -9.75 9.80
N MET A 71 4.72 -9.52 11.11
CA MET A 71 5.02 -10.56 12.10
C MET A 71 4.03 -11.73 12.01
N PHE A 72 2.74 -11.42 11.84
CA PHE A 72 1.71 -12.44 11.67
C PHE A 72 1.94 -13.28 10.42
N LEU A 73 2.22 -12.64 9.27
CA LEU A 73 2.57 -13.34 8.03
C LEU A 73 3.83 -14.20 8.18
N PHE A 74 4.88 -13.68 8.82
CA PHE A 74 6.13 -14.42 9.03
C PHE A 74 5.90 -15.69 9.86
N LEU A 75 5.19 -15.57 10.98
CA LEU A 75 4.85 -16.72 11.83
C LEU A 75 3.93 -17.70 11.12
N PHE A 76 2.97 -17.21 10.34
CA PHE A 76 2.08 -18.05 9.56
C PHE A 76 2.87 -18.84 8.50
N CYS A 77 3.72 -18.17 7.71
CA CYS A 77 4.61 -18.80 6.73
C CYS A 77 5.50 -19.86 7.39
N ALA A 78 6.08 -19.58 8.56
CA ALA A 78 6.86 -20.55 9.32
C ALA A 78 6.00 -21.77 9.74
N ALA A 79 4.75 -21.56 10.15
CA ALA A 79 3.84 -22.64 10.55
C ALA A 79 3.41 -23.52 9.37
N VAL A 80 3.23 -22.96 8.17
CA VAL A 80 2.74 -23.69 6.99
C VAL A 80 3.85 -24.12 6.02
N CYS A 81 5.13 -23.83 6.31
CA CYS A 81 6.26 -24.02 5.38
C CYS A 81 6.43 -25.47 4.86
N LYS A 82 5.98 -26.48 5.61
CA LYS A 82 6.06 -27.90 5.23
C LYS A 82 4.84 -28.40 4.44
N MET A 83 3.84 -27.57 4.21
CA MET A 83 2.63 -27.95 3.48
C MET A 83 2.86 -27.91 1.96
N ASN A 84 2.16 -28.79 1.24
CA ASN A 84 2.11 -28.70 -0.22
C ASN A 84 1.31 -27.44 -0.65
N ALA A 85 1.65 -26.82 -1.78
CA ALA A 85 1.10 -25.57 -2.30
C ALA A 85 -0.44 -25.53 -2.29
N ARG A 86 -1.10 -26.63 -2.69
CA ARG A 86 -2.58 -26.71 -2.65
C ARG A 86 -3.13 -26.60 -1.23
N LYS A 87 -2.53 -27.34 -0.28
CA LYS A 87 -2.97 -27.35 1.13
C LYS A 87 -2.69 -26.01 1.78
N TRP A 88 -1.51 -25.43 1.53
CA TRP A 88 -1.17 -24.06 1.94
C TRP A 88 -2.26 -23.09 1.49
N GLY A 89 -2.63 -23.08 0.20
CA GLY A 89 -3.59 -22.14 -0.34
C GLY A 89 -4.97 -22.24 0.34
N TYR A 90 -5.44 -23.45 0.62
CA TYR A 90 -6.70 -23.65 1.36
C TYR A 90 -6.61 -23.22 2.82
N VAL A 91 -5.52 -23.58 3.51
CA VAL A 91 -5.30 -23.19 4.91
C VAL A 91 -5.22 -21.67 5.02
N THR A 92 -4.50 -21.01 4.12
CA THR A 92 -4.39 -19.53 4.09
C THR A 92 -5.75 -18.87 3.93
N LEU A 93 -6.55 -19.32 2.96
CA LEU A 93 -7.89 -18.77 2.74
C LEU A 93 -8.81 -19.05 3.93
N ALA A 94 -8.76 -20.26 4.50
CA ALA A 94 -9.56 -20.62 5.67
C ALA A 94 -9.19 -19.78 6.90
N THR A 95 -7.89 -19.57 7.15
CA THR A 95 -7.41 -18.68 8.21
C THR A 95 -7.80 -17.23 7.94
N SER A 96 -7.72 -16.75 6.71
CA SER A 96 -8.18 -15.40 6.34
C SER A 96 -9.67 -15.22 6.66
N VAL A 97 -10.52 -16.16 6.27
CA VAL A 97 -11.97 -16.15 6.58
C VAL A 97 -12.20 -16.23 8.09
N ALA A 98 -11.44 -17.06 8.81
CA ALA A 98 -11.52 -17.12 10.27
C ALA A 98 -11.14 -15.78 10.92
N CYS A 99 -10.14 -15.06 10.40
CA CYS A 99 -9.80 -13.72 10.88
C CYS A 99 -10.97 -12.74 10.72
N PHE A 100 -11.67 -12.78 9.58
CA PHE A 100 -12.91 -12.02 9.41
C PHE A 100 -14.01 -12.45 10.38
N TRP A 101 -14.13 -13.74 10.68
CA TRP A 101 -15.12 -14.22 11.66
C TRP A 101 -14.80 -13.74 13.09
N TYR A 102 -13.52 -13.72 13.47
CA TYR A 102 -13.05 -13.36 14.81
C TYR A 102 -12.66 -11.87 14.95
N GLN A 103 -13.22 -10.98 14.12
CA GLN A 103 -13.01 -9.53 14.20
C GLN A 103 -11.54 -9.08 14.05
N THR A 104 -10.70 -9.87 13.39
CA THR A 104 -9.29 -9.56 13.12
C THR A 104 -9.07 -9.30 11.63
N ALA A 105 -9.92 -8.43 11.05
CA ALA A 105 -9.97 -8.18 9.61
C ALA A 105 -8.62 -7.75 9.02
N TYR A 106 -7.82 -6.96 9.75
CA TYR A 106 -6.47 -6.58 9.29
C TYR A 106 -5.62 -7.81 8.95
N ALA A 107 -5.54 -8.80 9.84
CA ALA A 107 -4.77 -10.03 9.62
C ALA A 107 -5.35 -10.86 8.47
N GLY A 108 -6.69 -10.87 8.35
CA GLY A 108 -7.40 -11.51 7.24
C GLY A 108 -7.04 -10.92 5.88
N LEU A 109 -6.92 -9.59 5.80
CA LEU A 109 -6.50 -8.87 4.59
C LEU A 109 -5.04 -9.15 4.24
N PHE A 110 -4.12 -9.17 5.21
CA PHE A 110 -2.72 -9.54 4.97
C PHE A 110 -2.60 -10.98 4.41
N LEU A 111 -3.32 -11.95 5.00
CA LEU A 111 -3.33 -13.33 4.49
C LEU A 111 -3.95 -13.43 3.09
N PHE A 112 -5.01 -12.67 2.83
CA PHE A 112 -5.64 -12.63 1.52
C PHE A 112 -4.69 -12.06 0.46
N GLY A 113 -3.97 -10.98 0.77
CA GLY A 113 -2.94 -10.42 -0.09
C GLY A 113 -1.82 -11.40 -0.39
N MET A 114 -1.31 -12.09 0.64
CA MET A 114 -0.32 -13.16 0.48
C MET A 114 -0.84 -14.29 -0.42
N TRP A 115 -2.11 -14.70 -0.25
CA TRP A 115 -2.72 -15.73 -1.08
C TRP A 115 -2.92 -15.30 -2.54
N LEU A 116 -3.24 -14.03 -2.80
CA LEU A 116 -3.28 -13.48 -4.15
C LEU A 116 -1.90 -13.50 -4.80
N ALA A 117 -0.88 -13.04 -4.09
CA ALA A 117 0.50 -13.02 -4.56
C ALA A 117 1.03 -14.43 -4.86
N ASP A 118 0.74 -15.42 -4.01
CA ASP A 118 1.12 -16.81 -4.26
C ASP A 118 0.50 -17.37 -5.55
N ARG A 119 -0.77 -17.04 -5.83
CA ARG A 119 -1.43 -17.43 -7.08
C ARG A 119 -0.89 -16.72 -8.30
N GLN A 120 -0.45 -15.47 -8.14
CA GLN A 120 0.22 -14.72 -9.19
C GLN A 120 1.54 -15.41 -9.56
N LEU A 121 2.37 -15.72 -8.54
CA LEU A 121 3.63 -16.43 -8.71
C LEU A 121 3.42 -17.83 -9.31
N GLY A 122 2.40 -18.56 -8.86
CA GLY A 122 2.04 -19.87 -9.41
C GLY A 122 1.71 -19.80 -10.90
N ARG A 123 0.89 -18.83 -11.32
CA ARG A 123 0.57 -18.59 -12.74
C ARG A 123 1.83 -18.26 -13.54
N ALA A 124 2.66 -17.35 -13.04
CA ALA A 124 3.92 -16.97 -13.67
C ALA A 124 4.87 -18.16 -13.88
N ASN A 125 5.03 -19.00 -12.86
CA ASN A 125 5.86 -20.20 -12.95
C ASN A 125 5.31 -21.20 -13.97
N HIS A 126 3.99 -21.41 -13.99
CA HIS A 126 3.36 -22.30 -14.97
C HIS A 126 3.55 -21.80 -16.41
N GLU A 127 3.42 -20.50 -16.64
CA GLU A 127 3.62 -19.88 -17.95
C GLU A 127 5.08 -19.94 -18.38
N GLN A 128 6.03 -19.68 -17.47
CA GLN A 128 7.46 -19.80 -17.75
C GLN A 128 7.87 -21.23 -18.13
N VAL A 129 7.33 -22.23 -17.43
CA VAL A 129 7.55 -23.66 -17.77
C VAL A 129 6.95 -23.99 -19.13
N LYS A 130 5.74 -23.48 -19.44
CA LYS A 130 5.12 -23.66 -20.75
C LYS A 130 5.98 -23.08 -21.87
N LEU A 131 6.47 -21.84 -21.71
CA LEU A 131 7.40 -21.21 -22.66
C LEU A 131 8.66 -22.04 -22.85
N THR A 132 9.31 -22.42 -21.74
CA THR A 132 10.56 -23.18 -21.78
C THR A 132 10.37 -24.49 -22.55
N THR A 133 9.27 -25.20 -22.28
CA THR A 133 8.91 -26.45 -22.98
C THR A 133 8.73 -26.21 -24.48
N LEU A 134 7.99 -25.16 -24.86
CA LEU A 134 7.75 -24.81 -26.27
C LEU A 134 9.06 -24.45 -26.99
N THR A 135 9.96 -23.71 -26.35
CA THR A 135 11.26 -23.33 -26.93
C THR A 135 12.21 -24.53 -27.05
N THR A 136 12.24 -25.43 -26.06
CA THR A 136 13.12 -26.62 -26.11
C THR A 136 12.61 -27.71 -27.04
N CYS A 137 11.29 -27.77 -27.27
CA CYS A 137 10.67 -28.77 -28.15
C CYS A 137 10.47 -28.25 -29.58
N ALA A 138 10.80 -26.99 -29.88
CA ALA A 138 10.83 -26.49 -31.25
C ALA A 138 12.01 -27.12 -31.99
N PRO A 139 11.80 -28.09 -32.91
CA PRO A 139 12.86 -28.56 -33.79
C PRO A 139 13.18 -27.45 -34.80
N ASP A 140 14.26 -27.60 -35.56
CA ASP A 140 14.60 -26.81 -36.77
C ASP A 140 13.54 -26.99 -37.89
N ALA A 141 12.26 -26.76 -37.59
CA ALA A 141 11.13 -27.03 -38.45
C ALA A 141 10.62 -25.72 -39.07
N ASP A 142 10.77 -25.64 -40.39
CA ASP A 142 10.34 -24.61 -41.33
C ASP A 142 8.79 -24.52 -41.48
N ASP A 143 8.06 -24.70 -40.36
CA ASP A 143 6.59 -24.71 -40.34
C ASP A 143 6.05 -23.38 -39.76
N SER A 144 5.72 -22.46 -40.68
CA SER A 144 5.05 -21.18 -40.39
C SER A 144 3.79 -21.29 -39.50
N ALA A 145 3.12 -22.45 -39.50
CA ALA A 145 1.96 -22.71 -38.64
C ALA A 145 2.32 -22.92 -37.16
N VAL A 146 3.48 -23.51 -36.88
CA VAL A 146 3.99 -23.69 -35.51
C VAL A 146 4.43 -22.34 -34.96
N PHE A 147 5.09 -21.52 -35.77
CA PHE A 147 5.43 -20.15 -35.41
C PHE A 147 4.20 -19.29 -35.13
N GLY A 148 3.15 -19.37 -35.96
CA GLY A 148 1.90 -18.63 -35.71
C GLY A 148 1.18 -19.06 -34.42
N LYS A 149 1.21 -20.35 -34.08
CA LYS A 149 0.66 -20.87 -32.82
C LYS A 149 1.52 -20.47 -31.62
N LEU A 150 2.85 -20.47 -31.78
CA LEU A 150 3.79 -20.02 -30.76
C LEU A 150 3.65 -18.52 -30.50
N GLU A 151 3.52 -17.70 -31.53
CA GLU A 151 3.31 -16.25 -31.43
C GLU A 151 1.96 -15.91 -30.78
N HIS A 152 0.91 -16.66 -31.10
CA HIS A 152 -0.38 -16.55 -30.41
C HIS A 152 -0.25 -16.94 -28.92
N ASP A 153 0.37 -18.07 -28.60
CA ASP A 153 0.57 -18.52 -27.22
C ASP A 153 1.48 -17.57 -26.42
N LEU A 154 2.49 -16.98 -27.06
CA LEU A 154 3.34 -15.95 -26.47
C LEU A 154 2.56 -14.66 -26.19
N SER A 155 1.65 -14.26 -27.10
CA SER A 155 0.79 -13.10 -26.90
C SER A 155 -0.22 -13.31 -25.75
N GLU A 156 -0.71 -14.54 -25.53
CA GLU A 156 -1.55 -14.87 -24.38
C GLU A 156 -0.78 -14.83 -23.05
N VAL A 157 0.50 -15.24 -23.06
CA VAL A 157 1.38 -15.19 -21.88
C VAL A 157 1.78 -13.73 -21.54
N GLU A 158 2.07 -12.92 -22.55
CA GLU A 158 2.31 -11.48 -22.36
C GLU A 158 1.05 -10.78 -21.81
N GLU A 159 -0.15 -11.23 -22.20
CA GLU A 159 -1.43 -10.74 -21.68
C GLU A 159 -1.80 -11.21 -20.27
N ALA A 160 -1.29 -12.37 -19.80
CA ALA A 160 -1.43 -12.79 -18.40
C ALA A 160 -0.68 -11.85 -17.43
N GLY A 161 0.18 -10.98 -17.98
CA GLY A 161 0.79 -9.87 -17.27
C GLY A 161 1.84 -10.32 -16.27
N VAL A 162 2.59 -11.37 -16.62
CA VAL A 162 3.86 -11.71 -15.98
C VAL A 162 4.90 -10.71 -16.45
N GLN A 163 4.86 -9.50 -15.89
CA GLN A 163 6.08 -8.71 -15.80
C GLN A 163 6.93 -9.36 -14.71
N VAL A 164 8.01 -10.02 -15.12
CA VAL A 164 9.10 -10.34 -14.19
C VAL A 164 9.66 -8.99 -13.74
N VAL A 165 9.15 -8.46 -12.63
CA VAL A 165 9.75 -7.32 -11.95
C VAL A 165 11.12 -7.80 -11.45
N THR A 166 12.13 -7.64 -12.29
CA THR A 166 13.53 -7.74 -11.86
C THR A 166 13.75 -6.58 -10.91
N GLY A 167 13.88 -6.90 -9.62
CA GLY A 167 13.86 -5.94 -8.52
C GLY A 167 15.09 -5.05 -8.40
N GLU A 168 15.48 -4.35 -9.46
CA GLU A 168 16.42 -3.23 -9.39
C GLU A 168 15.95 -2.09 -10.31
N SER A 169 14.97 -1.29 -9.84
CA SER A 169 14.72 0.03 -10.43
C SER A 169 15.84 0.98 -10.00
N LYS A 170 16.85 1.15 -10.85
CA LYS A 170 17.84 2.22 -10.70
C LYS A 170 17.33 3.46 -11.43
N TRP A 171 17.40 4.59 -10.73
CA TRP A 171 17.11 5.95 -11.21
C TRP A 171 17.68 6.29 -12.61
N SER A 172 18.73 5.58 -13.07
CA SER A 172 19.33 5.74 -14.41
C SER A 172 18.42 5.31 -15.57
N ASP A 173 17.48 4.39 -15.35
CA ASP A 173 16.67 3.80 -16.44
C ASP A 173 15.60 4.74 -16.99
N TRP A 174 15.22 5.75 -16.20
CA TRP A 174 14.26 6.79 -16.60
C TRP A 174 14.74 7.64 -17.77
N THR A 175 16.04 7.90 -17.87
CA THR A 175 16.62 8.68 -18.96
C THR A 175 16.79 7.87 -20.25
N HIS A 176 17.01 6.56 -20.14
CA HIS A 176 17.03 5.63 -21.27
C HIS A 176 15.63 5.38 -21.85
N PHE A 177 14.59 5.49 -21.01
CA PHE A 177 13.21 5.23 -21.40
C PHE A 177 12.59 6.30 -22.31
N LEU A 178 12.82 7.59 -22.05
CA LEU A 178 12.38 8.68 -22.94
C LEU A 178 12.91 8.52 -24.39
N ARG A 179 13.96 7.71 -24.57
CA ARG A 179 14.60 7.43 -25.87
C ARG A 179 14.03 6.20 -26.59
N ASN A 180 13.38 5.26 -25.89
CA ASN A 180 12.97 3.96 -26.42
C ASN A 180 11.44 3.69 -26.36
N GLY A 181 10.61 4.72 -26.18
CA GLY A 181 9.15 4.64 -26.09
C GLY A 181 8.43 4.24 -27.40
N GLY A 182 8.80 3.13 -28.01
CA GLY A 182 8.19 2.65 -29.25
C GLY A 182 8.54 1.21 -29.55
N ARG A 183 7.79 0.26 -28.97
CA ARG A 183 7.36 -0.99 -29.62
C ARG A 183 6.51 -1.83 -28.65
N SER A 184 5.26 -2.07 -29.04
CA SER A 184 4.51 -3.26 -28.64
C SER A 184 3.89 -3.83 -29.92
N PRO A 185 4.11 -5.11 -30.27
CA PRO A 185 3.57 -5.70 -31.49
C PRO A 185 2.21 -6.37 -31.29
N SER A 186 1.37 -6.20 -32.32
CA SER A 186 0.22 -7.02 -32.73
C SER A 186 -1.08 -7.00 -31.89
N THR A 187 -2.14 -6.52 -32.55
CA THR A 187 -3.50 -6.33 -32.02
C THR A 187 -4.48 -7.33 -32.62
N LEU A 188 -5.04 -8.22 -31.79
CA LEU A 188 -6.29 -8.98 -32.06
C LEU A 188 -7.51 -8.25 -31.45
N PRO A 189 -8.75 -8.47 -31.95
CA PRO A 189 -9.83 -7.49 -31.90
C PRO A 189 -10.36 -7.20 -30.48
N THR A 190 -10.32 -5.92 -30.13
CA THR A 190 -10.46 -5.31 -28.80
C THR A 190 -11.80 -5.57 -28.07
N LYS A 191 -12.87 -5.93 -28.79
CA LYS A 191 -14.24 -5.98 -28.23
C LYS A 191 -14.51 -7.19 -27.33
N PHE A 192 -14.04 -8.39 -27.70
CA PHE A 192 -14.20 -9.59 -26.86
C PHE A 192 -13.32 -9.57 -25.61
N LYS A 193 -12.17 -8.89 -25.68
CA LYS A 193 -11.26 -8.69 -24.54
C LYS A 193 -11.91 -7.82 -23.46
N PHE A 194 -12.63 -6.75 -23.83
CA PHE A 194 -13.31 -5.89 -22.88
C PHE A 194 -14.44 -6.61 -22.11
N LEU A 195 -15.22 -7.46 -22.77
CA LEU A 195 -16.35 -8.15 -22.14
C LEU A 195 -15.90 -9.14 -21.05
N ARG A 196 -14.74 -9.79 -21.24
CA ARG A 196 -14.12 -10.66 -20.22
C ARG A 196 -13.62 -9.89 -19.00
N GLN A 197 -13.32 -8.60 -19.16
CA GLN A 197 -12.82 -7.72 -18.09
C GLN A 197 -13.96 -7.05 -17.30
N LEU A 198 -15.16 -6.96 -17.88
CA LEU A 198 -16.34 -6.34 -17.27
C LEU A 198 -16.64 -6.81 -15.83
N PRO A 199 -16.64 -8.12 -15.49
CA PRO A 199 -16.92 -8.54 -14.11
C PRO A 199 -15.88 -7.99 -13.11
N TYR A 200 -14.60 -7.92 -13.48
CA TYR A 200 -13.56 -7.36 -12.63
C TYR A 200 -13.67 -5.83 -12.52
N MET A 201 -14.07 -5.15 -13.60
CA MET A 201 -14.35 -3.70 -13.56
C MET A 201 -15.53 -3.38 -12.62
N ILE A 202 -16.61 -4.18 -12.68
CA ILE A 202 -17.75 -4.06 -11.77
C ILE A 202 -17.30 -4.33 -10.33
N LEU A 203 -16.50 -5.38 -10.13
CA LEU A 203 -15.98 -5.72 -8.81
C LEU A 203 -15.09 -4.61 -8.23
N ALA A 204 -14.21 -4.01 -9.04
CA ALA A 204 -13.39 -2.88 -8.63
C ALA A 204 -14.23 -1.65 -8.28
N TYR A 205 -15.27 -1.36 -9.07
CA TYR A 205 -16.19 -0.26 -8.80
C TYR A 205 -16.94 -0.48 -7.47
N LEU A 206 -17.45 -1.69 -7.23
CA LEU A 206 -18.04 -2.07 -5.95
C LEU A 206 -17.01 -1.95 -4.81
N GLY A 207 -15.77 -2.37 -5.05
CA GLY A 207 -14.66 -2.23 -4.09
C GLY A 207 -14.43 -0.78 -3.68
N ILE A 208 -14.39 0.14 -4.65
CA ILE A 208 -14.25 1.59 -4.41
C ILE A 208 -15.45 2.13 -3.63
N ILE A 209 -16.68 1.71 -3.94
CA ILE A 209 -17.89 2.11 -3.19
C ILE A 209 -17.78 1.66 -1.73
N PHE A 210 -17.35 0.42 -1.48
CA PHE A 210 -17.18 -0.10 -0.12
C PHE A 210 -16.02 0.56 0.65
N LEU A 211 -14.94 0.93 -0.03
CA LEU A 211 -13.84 1.72 0.55
C LEU A 211 -14.28 3.14 0.91
N ALA A 212 -15.21 3.72 0.14
CA ALA A 212 -15.82 5.01 0.39
C ALA A 212 -17.09 4.93 1.25
N ALA A 213 -17.41 3.76 1.81
CA ALA A 213 -18.62 3.54 2.58
C ALA A 213 -18.61 4.40 3.86
N PRO A 214 -19.80 4.71 4.41
CA PRO A 214 -19.90 5.28 5.75
C PRO A 214 -19.31 4.32 6.79
N ASP A 215 -18.97 4.87 7.96
CA ASP A 215 -18.37 4.12 9.06
C ASP A 215 -19.11 2.84 9.41
N ILE A 216 -20.44 2.78 9.35
CA ILE A 216 -21.20 1.56 9.63
C ILE A 216 -22.25 1.38 8.55
N ILE A 217 -22.28 0.20 7.95
CA ILE A 217 -23.31 -0.19 6.99
C ILE A 217 -24.43 -0.97 7.67
N THR A 218 -25.66 -0.72 7.25
CA THR A 218 -26.87 -1.36 7.80
C THR A 218 -27.74 -1.91 6.67
N THR A 219 -28.64 -2.84 7.01
CA THR A 219 -29.45 -3.59 6.02
C THR A 219 -30.52 -2.74 5.34
N ASP A 220 -30.87 -1.58 5.89
CA ASP A 220 -31.78 -0.57 5.34
C ASP A 220 -31.12 0.37 4.33
N MET A 221 -29.79 0.35 4.21
CA MET A 221 -29.07 1.18 3.25
C MET A 221 -29.31 0.73 1.80
N ARG A 222 -29.01 1.60 0.83
CA ARG A 222 -29.11 1.26 -0.59
C ARG A 222 -28.01 0.27 -1.00
N PHE A 223 -28.27 -0.46 -2.09
CA PHE A 223 -27.26 -1.28 -2.74
C PHE A 223 -25.98 -0.47 -3.06
N PRO A 224 -24.77 -1.01 -2.81
CA PRO A 224 -24.47 -2.38 -2.35
C PRO A 224 -24.38 -2.58 -0.82
N TYR A 225 -24.60 -1.53 -0.01
CA TYR A 225 -24.35 -1.56 1.43
C TYR A 225 -25.25 -2.52 2.21
N ASN A 226 -26.52 -2.68 1.80
CA ASN A 226 -27.42 -3.65 2.41
C ASN A 226 -26.91 -5.10 2.33
N ILE A 227 -26.33 -5.48 1.20
CA ILE A 227 -25.76 -6.83 1.01
C ILE A 227 -24.49 -6.97 1.86
N GLY A 228 -23.63 -5.95 1.89
CA GLY A 228 -22.47 -5.93 2.76
C GLY A 228 -22.83 -6.06 4.24
N ALA A 229 -23.90 -5.40 4.68
CA ALA A 229 -24.41 -5.50 6.05
C ALA A 229 -24.98 -6.90 6.37
N MET A 230 -25.61 -7.56 5.39
CA MET A 230 -26.12 -8.93 5.53
C MET A 230 -25.01 -9.98 5.65
N LEU A 231 -23.86 -9.73 5.01
CA LEU A 231 -22.67 -10.60 5.08
C LEU A 231 -21.88 -10.45 6.38
N MET A 232 -22.20 -9.45 7.20
CA MET A 232 -21.49 -9.17 8.44
C MET A 232 -21.65 -10.34 9.44
N PRO A 233 -20.55 -10.90 9.97
CA PRO A 233 -20.62 -12.01 10.92
C PRO A 233 -21.40 -11.63 12.19
N PRO A 234 -22.17 -12.55 12.79
CA PRO A 234 -22.89 -12.28 14.04
C PRO A 234 -21.98 -11.90 15.22
N THR A 235 -20.70 -12.29 15.16
CA THR A 235 -19.68 -11.90 16.14
C THR A 235 -19.48 -10.40 16.21
N TYR A 236 -19.82 -9.62 15.17
CA TYR A 236 -19.57 -8.18 15.11
C TYR A 236 -20.57 -7.37 15.93
N LYS A 237 -21.65 -7.98 16.46
CA LYS A 237 -22.76 -7.28 17.14
C LYS A 237 -22.33 -6.33 18.24
N ASP A 238 -21.33 -6.70 19.04
CA ASP A 238 -20.93 -5.95 20.23
C ASP A 238 -19.67 -5.09 20.02
N SER A 239 -19.02 -5.21 18.86
CA SER A 239 -17.76 -4.51 18.55
C SER A 239 -18.02 -3.37 17.56
N TRP A 240 -18.03 -2.13 18.05
CA TRP A 240 -18.09 -0.94 17.19
C TRP A 240 -16.93 -0.91 16.19
N ALA A 241 -15.74 -1.22 16.68
CA ALA A 241 -14.51 -1.35 15.93
C ALA A 241 -14.63 -2.27 14.71
N ALA A 242 -15.10 -3.51 14.93
CA ALA A 242 -15.27 -4.48 13.87
C ALA A 242 -16.32 -4.04 12.84
N LYS A 243 -17.42 -3.43 13.29
CA LYS A 243 -18.43 -2.83 12.40
C LYS A 243 -17.84 -1.70 11.58
N ASN A 244 -16.93 -0.91 12.17
CA ASN A 244 -16.32 0.23 11.51
C ASN A 244 -15.42 -0.17 10.36
N ASP A 245 -14.66 -1.25 10.52
CA ASP A 245 -13.68 -1.72 9.53
C ASP A 245 -14.30 -2.60 8.44
N TRP A 246 -15.48 -3.16 8.69
CA TRP A 246 -16.10 -4.17 7.83
C TRP A 246 -16.31 -3.71 6.37
N PRO A 247 -16.87 -2.51 6.10
CA PRO A 247 -17.08 -2.04 4.72
C PRO A 247 -15.76 -1.91 3.95
N GLN A 248 -14.75 -1.27 4.56
CA GLN A 248 -13.45 -1.03 3.94
C GLN A 248 -12.72 -2.34 3.71
N ALA A 249 -12.89 -3.32 4.60
CA ALA A 249 -12.29 -4.64 4.42
C ALA A 249 -12.91 -5.40 3.23
N ILE A 250 -14.23 -5.37 3.05
CA ILE A 250 -14.89 -5.89 1.82
C ILE A 250 -14.34 -5.16 0.59
N GLY A 251 -14.27 -3.82 0.68
CA GLY A 251 -13.79 -2.98 -0.42
C GLY A 251 -12.37 -3.31 -0.84
N ALA A 252 -11.48 -3.51 0.14
CA ALA A 252 -10.09 -3.92 -0.08
C ALA A 252 -9.99 -5.32 -0.71
N LEU A 253 -10.78 -6.31 -0.26
CA LEU A 253 -10.83 -7.64 -0.87
C LEU A 253 -11.25 -7.56 -2.35
N PHE A 254 -12.32 -6.83 -2.65
CA PHE A 254 -12.85 -6.69 -3.99
C PHE A 254 -11.89 -5.95 -4.92
N LEU A 255 -11.36 -4.81 -4.47
CA LEU A 255 -10.44 -4.01 -5.27
C LEU A 255 -9.13 -4.76 -5.55
N SER A 256 -8.52 -5.37 -4.52
CA SER A 256 -7.27 -6.13 -4.67
C SER A 256 -7.46 -7.33 -5.61
N HIS A 257 -8.56 -8.07 -5.46
CA HIS A 257 -8.85 -9.20 -6.34
C HIS A 257 -9.12 -8.75 -7.79
N ALA A 258 -9.82 -7.64 -7.99
CA ALA A 258 -10.10 -7.11 -9.31
C ALA A 258 -8.84 -6.61 -10.02
N MET A 259 -7.95 -5.91 -9.30
CA MET A 259 -6.68 -5.41 -9.84
C MET A 259 -5.74 -6.55 -10.25
N GLU A 260 -5.73 -7.65 -9.49
CA GLU A 260 -4.92 -8.84 -9.79
C GLU A 260 -5.34 -9.55 -11.09
N HIS A 261 -6.62 -9.52 -11.45
CA HIS A 261 -7.14 -10.26 -12.61
C HIS A 261 -7.42 -9.38 -13.83
N SER A 262 -7.50 -8.05 -13.66
CA SER A 262 -7.81 -7.12 -14.75
C SER A 262 -6.58 -6.38 -15.25
N SER A 263 -6.14 -6.71 -16.46
CA SER A 263 -5.08 -5.97 -17.15
C SER A 263 -5.49 -4.53 -17.47
N LEU A 264 -6.78 -4.24 -17.66
CA LEU A 264 -7.25 -2.88 -17.92
C LEU A 264 -7.13 -1.97 -16.69
N LEU A 265 -7.43 -2.49 -15.50
CA LEU A 265 -7.28 -1.74 -14.24
C LEU A 265 -5.81 -1.54 -13.87
N ARG A 266 -4.97 -2.50 -14.22
CA ARG A 266 -3.55 -2.51 -13.86
C ARG A 266 -2.68 -1.66 -14.79
N ARG A 267 -2.99 -1.61 -16.10
CA ARG A 267 -2.28 -0.79 -17.12
C ARG A 267 -1.92 0.64 -16.70
N PRO A 268 -2.85 1.48 -16.19
CA PRO A 268 -2.51 2.84 -15.78
C PRO A 268 -1.49 2.88 -14.63
N LEU A 269 -1.51 1.86 -13.75
CA LEU A 269 -0.60 1.76 -12.61
C LEU A 269 0.78 1.22 -13.00
N GLU A 270 0.84 0.39 -14.04
CA GLU A 270 2.10 -0.10 -14.65
C GLU A 270 2.77 0.95 -15.54
N THR A 271 2.15 2.12 -15.74
CA THR A 271 2.83 3.21 -16.44
C THR A 271 4.08 3.62 -15.67
N PRO A 272 5.19 3.98 -16.35
CA PRO A 272 6.40 4.41 -15.68
C PRO A 272 6.12 5.54 -14.70
N PHE A 273 5.35 6.57 -15.12
CA PHE A 273 4.99 7.69 -14.26
C PHE A 273 4.35 7.22 -12.95
N SER A 274 3.39 6.30 -13.03
CA SER A 274 2.76 5.74 -11.83
C SER A 274 3.73 4.92 -10.98
N GLN A 275 4.66 4.18 -11.58
CA GLN A 275 5.69 3.44 -10.86
C GLN A 275 6.66 4.38 -10.12
N PHE A 276 7.09 5.48 -10.75
CA PHE A 276 7.92 6.49 -10.08
C PHE A 276 7.21 7.16 -8.90
N VAL A 277 5.94 7.55 -9.10
CA VAL A 277 5.13 8.09 -8.00
C VAL A 277 4.93 7.02 -6.92
N GLY A 278 4.81 5.75 -7.30
CA GLY A 278 4.77 4.58 -6.40
C GLY A 278 6.03 4.42 -5.55
N GLU A 279 7.22 4.51 -6.15
CA GLU A 279 8.51 4.48 -5.43
C GLU A 279 8.63 5.64 -4.44
N LEU A 280 8.07 6.80 -4.77
CA LEU A 280 8.09 7.97 -3.91
C LEU A 280 6.91 8.01 -2.92
N SER A 281 5.94 7.10 -3.04
CA SER A 281 4.64 7.19 -2.36
C SER A 281 4.76 7.25 -0.84
N PHE A 282 5.63 6.43 -0.25
CA PHE A 282 5.88 6.45 1.18
C PHE A 282 6.52 7.78 1.64
N GLY A 283 7.47 8.32 0.86
CA GLY A 283 8.04 9.63 1.13
C GLY A 283 7.02 10.76 1.03
N ILE A 284 6.12 10.72 0.04
CA ILE A 284 5.02 11.68 -0.12
C ILE A 284 4.08 11.58 1.10
N TYR A 285 3.72 10.36 1.50
CA TYR A 285 2.90 10.10 2.69
C TYR A 285 3.53 10.64 3.97
N ALA A 286 4.82 10.39 4.20
CA ALA A 286 5.52 10.87 5.38
C ALA A 286 5.67 12.40 5.40
N MET A 287 5.92 13.03 4.25
CA MET A 287 6.30 14.44 4.20
C MET A 287 5.14 15.41 3.99
N HIS A 288 3.99 15.00 3.45
CA HIS A 288 2.95 15.95 3.06
C HIS A 288 2.41 16.83 4.21
N ASN A 289 2.14 16.28 5.40
CA ASN A 289 1.72 17.13 6.53
C ASN A 289 2.87 17.97 7.05
N THR A 290 4.10 17.46 7.07
CA THR A 290 5.28 18.25 7.49
C THR A 290 5.45 19.47 6.61
N VAL A 291 5.39 19.31 5.29
CA VAL A 291 5.48 20.43 4.35
C VAL A 291 4.26 21.34 4.51
N ARG A 292 3.05 20.80 4.70
CA ARG A 292 1.85 21.61 4.99
C ARG A 292 2.07 22.48 6.23
N TRP A 293 2.49 21.90 7.34
CA TRP A 293 2.71 22.63 8.58
C TRP A 293 3.79 23.68 8.47
N ILE A 294 4.91 23.37 7.79
CA ILE A 294 6.05 24.30 7.70
C ILE A 294 5.81 25.39 6.65
N VAL A 295 5.24 25.05 5.49
CA VAL A 295 5.15 25.97 4.34
C VAL A 295 3.74 26.54 4.23
N TRP A 296 2.72 25.69 4.19
CA TRP A 296 1.35 26.13 3.93
C TRP A 296 0.79 26.97 5.07
N GLU A 297 0.80 26.42 6.28
CA GLU A 297 0.16 27.05 7.45
C GLU A 297 0.97 28.25 7.97
N GLN A 298 2.30 28.23 7.87
CA GLN A 298 3.14 29.32 8.37
C GLN A 298 3.35 30.45 7.36
N TYR A 299 3.38 30.16 6.05
CA TYR A 299 3.75 31.15 5.04
C TYR A 299 2.62 31.39 4.04
N PHE A 300 2.15 30.34 3.35
CA PHE A 300 1.21 30.51 2.23
C PHE A 300 -0.14 31.08 2.69
N GLU A 301 -0.73 30.51 3.75
CA GLU A 301 -2.02 30.94 4.26
C GLU A 301 -1.97 32.37 4.83
N PRO A 302 -1.03 32.73 5.71
CA PRO A 302 -0.91 34.12 6.18
C PRO A 302 -0.63 35.13 5.06
N TRP A 303 0.17 34.76 4.05
CA TRP A 303 0.41 35.60 2.88
C TRP A 303 -0.87 35.84 2.07
N THR A 304 -1.61 34.76 1.78
CA THR A 304 -2.86 34.85 1.02
C THR A 304 -3.86 35.77 1.71
N VAL A 305 -4.03 35.63 3.03
CA VAL A 305 -4.93 36.46 3.83
C VAL A 305 -4.50 37.94 3.81
N ARG A 306 -3.20 38.23 3.90
CA ARG A 306 -2.69 39.61 3.87
C ARG A 306 -2.83 40.27 2.50
N THR A 307 -2.68 39.52 1.41
CA THR A 307 -2.67 40.07 0.05
C THR A 307 -4.07 40.15 -0.56
N PHE A 308 -4.92 39.15 -0.32
CA PHE A 308 -6.23 39.01 -0.98
C PHE A 308 -7.43 39.05 -0.01
N GLY A 309 -7.20 39.11 1.31
CA GLY A 309 -8.25 39.05 2.34
C GLY A 309 -8.69 37.61 2.66
N GLU A 310 -9.84 37.45 3.33
CA GLU A 310 -10.41 36.13 3.65
C GLU A 310 -11.03 35.45 2.42
N THR A 311 -10.18 34.94 1.53
CA THR A 311 -10.57 34.23 0.30
C THR A 311 -10.24 32.74 0.39
N ARG A 312 -10.34 32.14 1.59
CA ARG A 312 -10.06 30.71 1.91
C ARG A 312 -10.80 29.68 1.04
N ARG A 313 -11.69 30.09 0.15
CA ARG A 313 -12.50 29.23 -0.74
C ARG A 313 -12.39 29.56 -2.22
N ASP A 314 -11.60 30.56 -2.62
CA ASP A 314 -11.43 30.87 -4.04
C ASP A 314 -10.42 29.91 -4.67
N ILE A 315 -10.92 29.04 -5.54
CA ILE A 315 -10.14 27.97 -6.16
C ILE A 315 -8.97 28.52 -6.96
N TRP A 316 -9.10 29.72 -7.54
CA TRP A 316 -8.09 30.32 -8.39
C TRP A 316 -6.87 30.84 -7.61
N LEU A 317 -7.06 31.23 -6.35
CA LEU A 317 -5.98 31.62 -5.44
C LEU A 317 -5.30 30.40 -4.82
N ILE A 318 -6.09 29.35 -4.57
CA ILE A 318 -5.64 28.14 -3.89
C ILE A 318 -4.86 27.21 -4.84
N LEU A 319 -5.26 27.10 -6.10
CA LEU A 319 -4.72 26.12 -7.06
C LEU A 319 -3.22 26.30 -7.36
N PRO A 320 -2.69 27.52 -7.59
CA PRO A 320 -1.25 27.74 -7.74
C PRO A 320 -0.46 27.35 -6.48
N GLY A 321 -1.03 27.64 -5.30
CA GLY A 321 -0.46 27.25 -4.02
C GLY A 321 -0.39 25.74 -3.87
N TYR A 322 -1.47 25.03 -4.17
CA TYR A 322 -1.49 23.56 -4.14
C TYR A 322 -0.47 22.97 -5.11
N PHE A 323 -0.35 23.52 -6.33
CA PHE A 323 0.65 23.05 -7.28
C PHE A 323 2.08 23.23 -6.74
N ALA A 324 2.39 24.41 -6.20
CA ALA A 324 3.68 24.67 -5.56
C ALA A 324 3.94 23.74 -4.37
N MET A 325 2.92 23.49 -3.54
CA MET A 325 3.00 22.54 -2.43
C MET A 325 3.25 21.12 -2.91
N THR A 326 2.58 20.66 -3.95
CA THR A 326 2.81 19.32 -4.52
C THR A 326 4.26 19.16 -4.97
N LEU A 327 4.82 20.16 -5.65
CA LEU A 327 6.23 20.14 -6.05
C LEU A 327 7.18 20.09 -4.84
N LEU A 328 6.89 20.88 -3.80
CA LEU A 328 7.66 20.88 -2.55
C LEU A 328 7.57 19.55 -1.80
N VAL A 329 6.40 18.91 -1.79
CA VAL A 329 6.20 17.58 -1.19
C VAL A 329 6.98 16.52 -1.97
N ILE A 330 6.96 16.54 -3.29
CA ILE A 330 7.76 15.62 -4.13
C ILE A 330 9.26 15.83 -3.85
N TRP A 331 9.71 17.08 -3.77
CA TRP A 331 11.10 17.41 -3.44
C TRP A 331 11.49 16.90 -2.04
N ALA A 332 10.65 17.15 -1.04
CA ALA A 332 10.88 16.69 0.33
C ALA A 332 10.86 15.16 0.45
N ALA A 333 9.96 14.50 -0.28
CA ALA A 333 9.86 13.04 -0.35
C ALA A 333 11.13 12.41 -0.95
N GLU A 334 11.72 13.03 -1.97
CA GLU A 334 12.99 12.58 -2.56
C GLU A 334 14.15 12.74 -1.57
N GLY A 335 14.18 13.83 -0.80
CA GLY A 335 15.11 14.01 0.31
C GLY A 335 14.95 12.92 1.37
N PHE A 336 13.72 12.64 1.78
CA PHE A 336 13.38 11.57 2.74
C PHE A 336 13.85 10.19 2.24
N ARG A 337 13.53 9.83 0.99
CA ARG A 337 13.91 8.56 0.36
C ARG A 337 15.43 8.31 0.41
N ARG A 338 16.24 9.34 0.17
CA ARG A 338 17.71 9.23 0.24
C ARG A 338 18.22 8.94 1.64
N VAL A 339 17.56 9.47 2.67
CA VAL A 339 17.88 9.16 4.07
C VAL A 339 17.44 7.75 4.41
N ASP A 340 16.22 7.38 4.03
CA ASP A 340 15.64 6.04 4.25
C ASP A 340 16.52 4.93 3.65
N MET A 341 16.97 5.09 2.41
CA MET A 341 17.91 4.15 1.78
C MET A 341 19.18 3.92 2.59
N ARG A 342 19.73 4.97 3.21
CA ARG A 342 20.94 4.83 4.06
C ARG A 342 20.62 4.07 5.35
N CYS A 343 19.44 4.25 5.92
CA CYS A 343 18.98 3.49 7.07
C CYS A 343 18.83 2.00 6.73
N VAL A 344 18.27 1.68 5.55
CA VAL A 344 18.14 0.30 5.06
C VAL A 344 19.52 -0.33 4.83
N ASP A 345 20.45 0.40 4.22
CA ASP A 345 21.82 -0.09 4.01
C ASP A 345 22.55 -0.33 5.34
N LEU A 346 22.33 0.54 6.33
CA LEU A 346 22.86 0.34 7.69
C LEU A 346 22.26 -0.93 8.31
N ALA A 347 20.95 -1.13 8.24
CA ALA A 347 20.28 -2.33 8.75
C ALA A 347 20.80 -3.60 8.05
N ARG A 348 21.03 -3.56 6.73
CA ARG A 348 21.62 -4.66 5.97
C ARG A 348 23.02 -5.00 6.48
N ARG A 349 23.88 -3.98 6.67
CA ARG A 349 25.24 -4.18 7.22
C ARG A 349 25.21 -4.77 8.62
N MET A 350 24.31 -4.31 9.48
CA MET A 350 24.13 -4.87 10.82
C MET A 350 23.68 -6.32 10.76
N LYS A 351 22.72 -6.66 9.89
CA LYS A 351 22.29 -8.05 9.66
C LYS A 351 23.48 -8.90 9.25
N ASP A 352 24.26 -8.46 8.27
CA ASP A 352 25.41 -9.21 7.77
C ASP A 352 26.50 -9.36 8.85
N HIS A 353 26.68 -8.40 9.74
CA HIS A 353 27.63 -8.53 10.86
C HIS A 353 27.12 -9.43 11.99
N LEU A 354 25.81 -9.47 12.24
CA LEU A 354 25.22 -10.20 13.36
C LEU A 354 24.86 -11.65 13.03
N PHE A 355 24.57 -11.94 11.75
CA PHE A 355 24.04 -13.23 11.28
C PHE A 355 24.87 -13.87 10.14
N ALA A 356 26.01 -13.29 9.75
CA ALA A 356 26.95 -14.02 8.90
C ALA A 356 27.86 -14.87 9.80
N ASP A 357 27.71 -16.19 9.68
CA ASP A 357 28.77 -17.17 9.93
C ASP A 357 29.56 -17.41 8.64
#